data_AF-A0AAE0A1L4-F1
#
_entry.id   AF-A0AAE0A1L4-F1
#
_cell.length_a   1.000
_cell.length_b   1.000
_cell.length_c   1.000
_cell.angle_alpha   90.00
_cell.angle_beta   90.00
_cell.angle_gamma   90.00
#
_symmetry.space_group_name_H-M   'P 1'
#
loop_
_entity.id
_entity.type
_entity.pdbx_description
1 polymer ?
#
loop_
_entity_poly.entity_id
_entity_poly.type
_entity_poly.pdbx_seq_one_letter_code
_entity_poly.pdbx_strand_id
1 'polypeptide(L)'
;MSQKKLHESLKIKEDDRFPSRVSGYCNWESIRLIKSILSPKQLDLFRATCFGHFLDVSDMVLSGQFCHHILLRECHVRDVDDTPSTFWFYVGNEVIRFSAVEFCLVTGLTIGDSSESPSNISKHMDKRLHQSYFQDGKVHVKVFANWFRNLGPNNNVNDNDMVKLALILFLEMTLVGKDDRNAIQYWALQLVDDLDAFNNFPWGTFINGRTFDSLSTCLVGRDDKYKERLESPAKWKTEKYNVYGFVTSFQVWAIEAIPKWAMLGHASRVNNVTPRILNWKCTGTPSYVELYDNIFKYKNLTISKFLVPSDEEVTKLYWAGIDQSHFPIDPMIVSPEECDCGVDDDDYEDDVHEDIDNVEGDAEKKMMMVRMIYNIQMLVMI
;
A
#
# COMPACT_ATOMS: atom_id res chain seq x y z
N MET A 1 32.80 -4.51 -2.49
CA MET A 1 32.55 -3.25 -1.75
C MET A 1 33.11 -3.38 -0.34
N SER A 2 33.68 -2.33 0.27
CA SER A 2 34.07 -2.40 1.69
C SER A 2 32.82 -2.30 2.56
N GLN A 3 32.75 -3.05 3.68
CA GLN A 3 31.60 -3.01 4.60
C GLN A 3 31.27 -1.58 5.07
N LYS A 4 32.29 -0.72 5.15
CA LYS A 4 32.15 0.69 5.55
C LYS A 4 31.24 1.49 4.62
N LYS A 5 31.43 1.40 3.30
CA LYS A 5 30.61 2.14 2.29
C LYS A 5 29.13 1.79 2.33
N LEU A 6 28.82 0.60 2.80
CA LEU A 6 27.47 0.07 2.79
C LEU A 6 26.72 0.36 4.10
N HIS A 7 27.41 0.38 5.24
CA HIS A 7 26.83 0.91 6.48
C HIS A 7 26.43 2.37 6.34
N GLU A 8 27.24 3.13 5.61
CA GLU A 8 26.99 4.50 5.22
C GLU A 8 25.67 4.58 4.42
N SER A 9 25.37 3.68 3.49
CA SER A 9 24.16 3.76 2.65
C SER A 9 22.80 3.58 3.34
N LEU A 10 22.76 3.09 4.58
CA LEU A 10 21.52 2.78 5.28
C LEU A 10 20.75 4.06 5.62
N LYS A 11 19.44 4.06 5.37
CA LYS A 11 18.56 5.18 5.78
C LYS A 11 18.50 5.34 7.29
N ILE A 12 18.46 4.23 8.01
CA ILE A 12 18.53 4.18 9.48
C ILE A 12 19.75 3.33 9.83
N LYS A 13 20.74 3.95 10.49
CA LYS A 13 21.98 3.29 10.89
C LYS A 13 21.68 2.17 11.89
N GLU A 14 22.57 1.19 11.98
CA GLU A 14 22.34 0.01 12.83
C GLU A 14 22.15 0.36 14.31
N ASP A 15 22.91 1.34 14.81
CA ASP A 15 22.85 1.81 16.20
C ASP A 15 21.59 2.66 16.48
N ASP A 16 20.94 3.17 15.44
CA ASP A 16 19.70 3.95 15.51
C ASP A 16 18.44 3.07 15.33
N ARG A 17 18.61 1.76 15.10
CA ARG A 17 17.48 0.84 14.94
C ARG A 17 16.71 0.70 16.25
N PHE A 18 15.40 0.68 16.13
CA PHE A 18 14.47 0.66 17.26
C PHE A 18 13.44 -0.45 17.13
N PRO A 19 12.80 -0.90 18.23
CA PRO A 19 11.68 -1.82 18.18
C PRO A 19 10.36 -1.07 17.95
N SER A 20 9.51 -1.62 17.08
CA SER A 20 8.17 -1.06 16.84
C SER A 20 7.07 -2.12 16.77
N ARG A 21 5.85 -1.69 17.11
CA ARG A 21 4.62 -2.40 16.78
C ARG A 21 4.01 -1.81 15.50
N VAL A 22 3.96 -2.63 14.46
CA VAL A 22 3.36 -2.28 13.17
C VAL A 22 1.92 -2.77 13.10
N SER A 23 1.01 -1.91 12.64
CA SER A 23 -0.35 -2.29 12.29
C SER A 23 -0.56 -2.14 10.79
N GLY A 24 -0.80 -3.25 10.08
CA GLY A 24 -1.18 -3.19 8.67
C GLY A 24 -2.69 -3.13 8.51
N TYR A 25 -3.13 -2.37 7.51
CA TYR A 25 -4.55 -2.17 7.23
C TYR A 25 -5.08 -3.04 6.09
N CYS A 26 -4.25 -3.90 5.48
CA CYS A 26 -4.72 -4.94 4.57
C CYS A 26 -5.51 -6.01 5.35
N ASN A 27 -6.84 -5.97 5.27
CA ASN A 27 -7.70 -6.85 6.06
C ASN A 27 -8.23 -8.02 5.23
N TRP A 28 -7.67 -9.21 5.43
CA TRP A 28 -8.10 -10.46 4.77
C TRP A 28 -9.44 -11.01 5.25
N GLU A 29 -10.04 -10.41 6.30
CA GLU A 29 -11.39 -10.77 6.74
C GLU A 29 -12.44 -10.51 5.65
N SER A 30 -12.19 -9.57 4.73
CA SER A 30 -13.06 -9.33 3.58
C SER A 30 -13.25 -10.60 2.74
N ILE A 31 -12.20 -11.37 2.43
CA ILE A 31 -12.27 -12.61 1.66
C ILE A 31 -13.04 -13.69 2.43
N ARG A 32 -12.80 -13.80 3.74
CA ARG A 32 -13.56 -14.75 4.58
C ARG A 32 -15.05 -14.39 4.58
N LEU A 33 -15.35 -13.11 4.72
CA LEU A 33 -16.72 -12.60 4.68
C LEU A 33 -17.37 -12.86 3.31
N ILE A 34 -16.71 -12.52 2.21
CA ILE A 34 -17.17 -12.78 0.83
C ILE A 34 -17.50 -14.25 0.63
N LYS A 35 -16.58 -15.16 1.01
CA LYS A 35 -16.80 -16.62 0.92
C LYS A 35 -17.99 -17.11 1.74
N SER A 36 -18.29 -16.45 2.86
CA SER A 36 -19.41 -16.81 3.74
C SER A 36 -20.78 -16.29 3.27
N ILE A 37 -20.79 -15.20 2.48
CA ILE A 37 -22.02 -14.52 2.05
C ILE A 37 -22.41 -14.88 0.61
N LEU A 38 -21.45 -14.98 -0.30
CA LEU A 38 -21.74 -15.24 -1.71
C LEU A 38 -22.19 -16.69 -1.94
N SER A 39 -23.18 -16.87 -2.80
CA SER A 39 -23.58 -18.20 -3.28
C SER A 39 -22.50 -18.82 -4.18
N PRO A 40 -22.53 -20.14 -4.44
CA PRO A 40 -21.56 -20.77 -5.35
C PRO A 40 -21.50 -20.09 -6.73
N LYS A 41 -22.67 -19.76 -7.31
CA LYS A 41 -22.75 -19.03 -8.58
C LYS A 41 -22.09 -17.65 -8.52
N GLN A 42 -22.31 -16.91 -7.43
CA GLN A 42 -21.71 -15.59 -7.24
C GLN A 42 -20.19 -15.68 -7.00
N LEU A 43 -19.72 -16.73 -6.34
CA LEU A 43 -18.29 -17.01 -6.20
C LEU A 43 -17.64 -17.33 -7.56
N ASP A 44 -18.32 -18.06 -8.44
CA ASP A 44 -17.83 -18.32 -9.80
C ASP A 44 -17.74 -17.02 -10.62
N LEU A 45 -18.74 -16.14 -10.49
CA LEU A 45 -18.73 -14.81 -11.11
C LEU A 45 -17.58 -13.94 -10.57
N PHE A 46 -17.37 -13.92 -9.25
CA PHE A 46 -16.23 -13.22 -8.65
C PHE A 46 -14.89 -13.80 -9.15
N ARG A 47 -14.78 -15.13 -9.24
CA ARG A 47 -13.58 -15.84 -9.71
C ARG A 47 -13.23 -15.48 -11.15
N ALA A 48 -14.20 -15.07 -11.97
CA ALA A 48 -14.00 -14.61 -13.34
C ALA A 48 -13.47 -13.16 -13.46
N THR A 49 -13.32 -12.43 -12.35
CA THR A 49 -12.84 -11.04 -12.33
C THR A 49 -11.32 -10.96 -12.18
N CYS A 50 -10.75 -9.77 -12.34
CA CYS A 50 -9.32 -9.51 -12.11
C CYS A 50 -8.82 -9.78 -10.68
N PHE A 51 -9.74 -9.96 -9.71
CA PHE A 51 -9.42 -10.30 -8.32
C PHE A 51 -9.73 -11.77 -7.98
N GLY A 52 -10.18 -12.56 -8.95
CA GLY A 52 -10.70 -13.90 -8.72
C GLY A 52 -9.74 -14.83 -8.00
N HIS A 53 -8.44 -14.78 -8.34
CA HIS A 53 -7.42 -15.63 -7.72
C HIS A 53 -7.22 -15.37 -6.22
N PHE A 54 -7.59 -14.18 -5.71
CA PHE A 54 -7.50 -13.91 -4.27
C PHE A 54 -8.46 -14.74 -3.44
N LEU A 55 -9.50 -15.34 -4.04
CA LEU A 55 -10.32 -16.36 -3.37
C LEU A 55 -9.50 -17.60 -2.99
N ASP A 56 -8.38 -17.87 -3.64
CA ASP A 56 -7.58 -19.07 -3.38
C ASP A 56 -6.34 -18.79 -2.49
N VAL A 57 -6.15 -17.54 -2.04
CA VAL A 57 -5.10 -17.19 -1.08
C VAL A 57 -5.35 -17.88 0.26
N SER A 58 -4.31 -18.54 0.78
CA SER A 58 -4.30 -19.18 2.09
C SER A 58 -4.27 -18.15 3.22
N ASP A 59 -4.43 -18.60 4.47
CA ASP A 59 -4.38 -17.69 5.63
C ASP A 59 -3.11 -16.83 5.61
N MET A 60 -3.32 -15.52 5.72
CA MET A 60 -2.27 -14.53 5.60
C MET A 60 -2.31 -13.58 6.81
N VAL A 61 -1.54 -13.92 7.82
CA VAL A 61 -1.27 -13.04 8.97
C VAL A 61 -0.10 -12.13 8.61
N LEU A 62 -0.31 -10.81 8.72
CA LEU A 62 0.79 -9.85 8.60
C LEU A 62 1.73 -9.99 9.79
N SER A 63 3.01 -10.13 9.48
CA SER A 63 4.10 -10.11 10.41
C SER A 63 4.70 -8.72 10.51
N GLY A 64 4.15 -7.94 11.44
CA GLY A 64 4.60 -6.56 11.67
C GLY A 64 6.07 -6.46 12.06
N GLN A 65 6.56 -7.36 12.93
CA GLN A 65 7.98 -7.39 13.34
C GLN A 65 8.90 -7.67 12.16
N PHE A 66 8.54 -8.65 11.34
CA PHE A 66 9.26 -9.00 10.14
C PHE A 66 9.36 -7.83 9.17
N CYS A 67 8.22 -7.22 8.82
CA CYS A 67 8.20 -6.07 7.89
C CYS A 67 9.01 -4.91 8.46
N HIS A 68 8.85 -4.62 9.75
CA HIS A 68 9.58 -3.55 10.42
C HIS A 68 11.10 -3.74 10.31
N HIS A 69 11.59 -4.93 10.63
CA HIS A 69 13.03 -5.18 10.61
C HIS A 69 13.61 -5.19 9.20
N ILE A 70 12.81 -5.42 8.16
CA ILE A 70 13.28 -5.19 6.78
C ILE A 70 13.28 -3.72 6.41
N LEU A 71 12.27 -2.96 6.80
CA LEU A 71 12.26 -1.53 6.57
C LEU A 71 13.45 -0.81 7.23
N LEU A 72 13.88 -1.26 8.42
CA LEU A 72 15.11 -0.79 9.08
C LEU A 72 16.43 -1.12 8.34
N ARG A 73 16.35 -1.83 7.22
CA ARG A 73 17.49 -2.21 6.38
C ARG A 73 17.44 -1.54 5.01
N GLU A 74 16.54 -0.59 4.82
CA GLU A 74 16.47 0.21 3.61
C GLU A 74 17.78 0.99 3.40
N CYS A 75 18.27 1.01 2.16
CA CYS A 75 19.51 1.67 1.77
C CYS A 75 19.37 2.49 0.48
N HIS A 76 20.26 3.46 0.30
CA HIS A 76 20.37 4.25 -0.93
C HIS A 76 21.28 3.60 -1.98
N VAL A 77 20.89 3.75 -3.24
CA VAL A 77 21.57 3.22 -4.43
C VAL A 77 21.65 4.32 -5.49
N ARG A 78 22.81 4.49 -6.14
CA ARG A 78 23.08 5.39 -7.27
C ARG A 78 22.93 4.65 -8.61
N ASP A 79 22.72 5.43 -9.67
CA ASP A 79 22.74 5.01 -11.08
C ASP A 79 21.68 3.99 -11.51
N VAL A 80 20.70 3.74 -10.65
CA VAL A 80 19.40 3.26 -11.11
C VAL A 80 18.64 4.54 -11.41
N ASP A 81 18.21 4.73 -12.67
CA ASP A 81 17.32 5.84 -13.04
C ASP A 81 16.30 6.05 -11.91
N ASP A 82 15.94 7.31 -11.63
CA ASP A 82 14.88 7.76 -10.69
C ASP A 82 13.52 7.18 -11.11
N THR A 83 13.44 5.86 -11.22
CA THR A 83 12.27 5.03 -11.41
C THR A 83 11.51 5.22 -10.11
N PRO A 84 10.44 6.03 -10.13
CA PRO A 84 9.68 6.27 -8.92
C PRO A 84 9.24 4.92 -8.39
N SER A 85 9.26 4.75 -7.07
CA SER A 85 8.72 3.55 -6.44
C SER A 85 9.58 2.27 -6.61
N THR A 86 10.87 2.33 -6.26
CA THR A 86 11.71 1.15 -5.99
C THR A 86 12.36 1.24 -4.61
N PHE A 87 12.32 0.15 -3.84
CA PHE A 87 13.01 0.02 -2.56
C PHE A 87 14.19 -0.94 -2.65
N TRP A 88 15.27 -0.59 -1.94
CA TRP A 88 16.48 -1.39 -1.82
C TRP A 88 16.76 -1.68 -0.36
N PHE A 89 17.06 -2.94 -0.05
CA PHE A 89 17.32 -3.38 1.32
C PHE A 89 18.61 -4.17 1.41
N TYR A 90 19.41 -3.88 2.44
CA TYR A 90 20.63 -4.64 2.70
C TYR A 90 20.38 -5.76 3.71
N VAL A 91 20.51 -7.01 3.25
CA VAL A 91 20.33 -8.21 4.06
C VAL A 91 21.40 -9.23 3.73
N GLY A 92 22.09 -9.76 4.74
CA GLY A 92 23.01 -10.89 4.57
C GLY A 92 24.12 -10.67 3.55
N ASN A 93 24.77 -9.49 3.57
CA ASN A 93 25.74 -9.02 2.59
C ASN A 93 25.23 -8.79 1.16
N GLU A 94 23.93 -8.89 0.93
CA GLU A 94 23.32 -8.66 -0.36
C GLU A 94 22.38 -7.46 -0.33
N VAL A 95 22.25 -6.77 -1.46
CA VAL A 95 21.20 -5.78 -1.68
C VAL A 95 20.08 -6.44 -2.48
N ILE A 96 18.87 -6.38 -1.92
CA ILE A 96 17.65 -6.92 -2.53
C ILE A 96 16.71 -5.79 -2.91
N ARG A 97 15.93 -6.01 -3.98
CA ARG A 97 15.01 -5.01 -4.53
C ARG A 97 13.56 -5.40 -4.33
N PHE A 98 12.74 -4.42 -3.97
CA PHE A 98 11.28 -4.49 -4.08
C PHE A 98 10.77 -3.33 -4.96
N SER A 99 10.29 -3.65 -6.15
CA SER A 99 9.74 -2.70 -7.12
C SER A 99 8.33 -3.11 -7.57
N ALA A 100 7.74 -2.35 -8.50
CA ALA A 100 6.50 -2.72 -9.18
C ALA A 100 6.57 -4.11 -9.86
N VAL A 101 7.75 -4.54 -10.31
CA VAL A 101 7.98 -5.86 -10.91
C VAL A 101 7.74 -6.96 -9.88
N GLU A 102 8.40 -6.88 -8.72
CA GLU A 102 8.22 -7.86 -7.64
C GLU A 102 6.81 -7.81 -7.07
N PHE A 103 6.21 -6.61 -6.94
CA PHE A 103 4.82 -6.46 -6.54
C PHE A 103 3.88 -7.20 -7.49
N CYS A 104 4.08 -7.06 -8.80
CA CYS A 104 3.29 -7.72 -9.83
C CYS A 104 3.42 -9.25 -9.76
N LEU A 105 4.64 -9.79 -9.68
CA LEU A 105 4.89 -11.23 -9.57
C LEU A 105 4.23 -11.85 -8.34
N VAL A 106 4.30 -11.12 -7.22
CA VAL A 106 3.69 -11.58 -5.97
C VAL A 106 2.17 -11.56 -6.07
N THR A 107 1.59 -10.45 -6.50
CA THR A 107 0.15 -10.20 -6.39
C THR A 107 -0.67 -10.72 -7.56
N GLY A 108 -0.05 -10.87 -8.74
CA GLY A 108 -0.74 -11.13 -10.01
C GLY A 108 -1.62 -9.98 -10.48
N LEU A 109 -1.42 -8.77 -9.96
CA LEU A 109 -2.14 -7.58 -10.40
C LEU A 109 -1.41 -6.91 -11.55
N THR A 110 -2.15 -6.51 -12.58
CA THR A 110 -1.61 -5.91 -13.79
C THR A 110 -1.00 -4.54 -13.53
N ILE A 111 0.26 -4.37 -13.93
CA ILE A 111 0.92 -3.06 -14.04
C ILE A 111 0.64 -2.52 -15.44
N GLY A 112 0.37 -1.23 -15.54
CA GLY A 112 0.12 -0.51 -16.79
C GLY A 112 0.30 1.00 -16.62
N ASP A 113 -0.06 1.75 -17.66
CA ASP A 113 0.08 3.20 -17.70
C ASP A 113 -0.59 3.88 -16.49
N SER A 114 0.17 4.74 -15.82
CA SER A 114 -0.24 5.52 -14.64
C SER A 114 -0.80 6.90 -15.01
N SER A 115 -0.86 7.25 -16.30
CA SER A 115 -1.23 8.58 -16.79
C SER A 115 -2.67 8.99 -16.43
N GLU A 116 -3.60 8.05 -16.28
CA GLU A 116 -4.98 8.34 -15.90
C GLU A 116 -5.35 7.78 -14.52
N SER A 117 -5.79 8.66 -13.63
CA SER A 117 -6.30 8.27 -12.31
C SER A 117 -7.63 7.51 -12.42
N PRO A 118 -7.94 6.58 -11.49
CA PRO A 118 -9.23 5.89 -11.47
C PRO A 118 -10.44 6.84 -11.51
N SER A 119 -10.32 7.99 -10.84
CA SER A 119 -11.36 9.02 -10.84
C SER A 119 -11.58 9.69 -12.18
N ASN A 120 -10.52 9.85 -13.00
CA ASN A 120 -10.65 10.42 -14.34
C ASN A 120 -11.32 9.44 -15.29
N ILE A 121 -11.00 8.15 -15.16
CA ILE A 121 -11.62 7.08 -15.96
C ILE A 121 -13.11 6.95 -15.58
N SER A 122 -13.43 6.96 -14.30
CA SER A 122 -14.79 6.70 -13.81
C SER A 122 -15.74 7.90 -13.90
N LYS A 123 -15.25 9.11 -14.19
CA LYS A 123 -16.04 10.35 -14.07
C LYS A 123 -17.34 10.34 -14.88
N HIS A 124 -17.33 9.68 -16.04
CA HIS A 124 -18.44 9.59 -16.99
C HIS A 124 -19.24 8.29 -16.86
N MET A 125 -18.82 7.38 -15.98
CA MET A 125 -19.46 6.09 -15.80
C MET A 125 -20.76 6.22 -15.00
N ASP A 126 -21.64 5.25 -15.20
CA ASP A 126 -22.90 5.12 -14.48
C ASP A 126 -22.66 5.08 -12.96
N LYS A 127 -23.63 5.60 -12.21
CA LYS A 127 -23.64 5.72 -10.75
C LYS A 127 -24.68 4.80 -10.14
N ARG A 128 -25.28 3.90 -10.94
CA ARG A 128 -26.43 3.08 -10.60
C ARG A 128 -26.20 2.24 -9.34
N LEU A 129 -25.05 1.58 -9.15
CA LEU A 129 -24.78 0.80 -7.94
C LEU A 129 -24.81 1.69 -6.70
N HIS A 130 -24.19 2.87 -6.78
CA HIS A 130 -24.20 3.81 -5.66
C HIS A 130 -25.58 4.36 -5.36
N GLN A 131 -26.34 4.75 -6.39
CA GLN A 131 -27.72 5.21 -6.24
C GLN A 131 -28.65 4.12 -5.68
N SER A 132 -28.46 2.86 -6.11
CA SER A 132 -29.32 1.73 -5.72
C SER A 132 -29.12 1.33 -4.26
N TYR A 133 -27.90 1.40 -3.74
CA TYR A 133 -27.55 0.84 -2.42
C TYR A 133 -27.17 1.88 -1.37
N PHE A 134 -26.83 3.11 -1.76
CA PHE A 134 -26.23 4.10 -0.86
C PHE A 134 -26.89 5.48 -0.89
N GLN A 135 -27.98 5.69 -1.65
CA GLN A 135 -28.80 6.91 -1.66
C GLN A 135 -27.98 8.21 -1.79
N ASP A 136 -26.95 8.19 -2.63
CA ASP A 136 -26.01 9.29 -2.86
C ASP A 136 -25.19 9.76 -1.62
N GLY A 137 -25.22 9.02 -0.51
CA GLY A 137 -24.49 9.33 0.72
C GLY A 137 -23.02 8.88 0.70
N LYS A 138 -22.21 9.51 1.56
CA LYS A 138 -20.87 9.01 1.90
C LYS A 138 -21.00 7.75 2.77
N VAL A 139 -20.47 6.63 2.31
CA VAL A 139 -20.51 5.36 3.05
C VAL A 139 -19.13 4.99 3.54
N HIS A 140 -19.00 4.80 4.86
CA HIS A 140 -17.75 4.40 5.49
C HIS A 140 -17.52 2.91 5.31
N VAL A 141 -16.28 2.49 5.08
CA VAL A 141 -15.94 1.08 4.81
C VAL A 141 -16.45 0.17 5.93
N LYS A 142 -16.31 0.59 7.19
CA LYS A 142 -16.84 -0.14 8.36
C LYS A 142 -18.36 -0.33 8.31
N VAL A 143 -19.10 0.71 7.93
CA VAL A 143 -20.56 0.66 7.82
C VAL A 143 -20.96 -0.28 6.70
N PHE A 144 -20.28 -0.18 5.55
CA PHE A 144 -20.52 -1.05 4.41
C PHE A 144 -20.22 -2.52 4.72
N ALA A 145 -19.09 -2.84 5.34
CA ALA A 145 -18.75 -4.20 5.73
C ALA A 145 -19.76 -4.79 6.72
N ASN A 146 -20.27 -3.99 7.66
CA ASN A 146 -21.32 -4.40 8.58
C ASN A 146 -22.66 -4.63 7.86
N TRP A 147 -23.03 -3.76 6.93
CA TRP A 147 -24.22 -3.96 6.10
C TRP A 147 -24.10 -5.24 5.26
N PHE A 148 -22.98 -5.44 4.58
CA PHE A 148 -22.71 -6.62 3.75
C PHE A 148 -22.77 -7.92 4.56
N ARG A 149 -22.21 -7.94 5.79
CA ARG A 149 -22.27 -9.10 6.70
C ARG A 149 -23.70 -9.47 7.11
N ASN A 150 -24.58 -8.49 7.20
CA ASN A 150 -25.97 -8.69 7.60
C ASN A 150 -26.90 -8.97 6.40
N LEU A 151 -26.36 -9.12 5.19
CA LEU A 151 -27.13 -9.61 4.06
C LEU A 151 -27.51 -11.07 4.32
N GLY A 152 -28.79 -11.28 4.63
CA GLY A 152 -29.34 -12.62 4.77
C GLY A 152 -29.46 -13.35 3.43
N PRO A 153 -29.70 -14.67 3.44
CA PRO A 153 -29.87 -15.47 2.22
C PRO A 153 -31.07 -15.03 1.36
N ASN A 154 -32.04 -14.30 1.94
CA ASN A 154 -33.23 -13.78 1.26
C ASN A 154 -33.11 -12.29 0.90
N ASN A 155 -31.88 -11.78 0.74
CA ASN A 155 -31.69 -10.40 0.29
C ASN A 155 -32.17 -10.24 -1.17
N ASN A 156 -32.58 -9.02 -1.53
CA ASN A 156 -33.10 -8.72 -2.87
C ASN A 156 -32.01 -8.18 -3.82
N VAL A 157 -30.73 -8.41 -3.51
CA VAL A 157 -29.62 -7.99 -4.37
C VAL A 157 -29.42 -9.05 -5.44
N ASN A 158 -29.41 -8.64 -6.71
CA ASN A 158 -29.18 -9.57 -7.81
C ASN A 158 -27.72 -10.07 -7.81
N ASP A 159 -27.47 -11.18 -8.51
CA ASP A 159 -26.14 -11.82 -8.53
C ASP A 159 -25.01 -10.88 -8.97
N ASN A 160 -25.24 -10.07 -10.00
CA ASN A 160 -24.21 -9.17 -10.53
C ASN A 160 -23.86 -8.08 -9.51
N ASP A 161 -24.86 -7.49 -8.86
CA ASP A 161 -24.65 -6.45 -7.85
C ASP A 161 -24.00 -7.02 -6.59
N MET A 162 -24.37 -8.23 -6.18
CA MET A 162 -23.69 -8.93 -5.08
C MET A 162 -22.19 -9.08 -5.34
N VAL A 163 -21.82 -9.45 -6.56
CA VAL A 163 -20.40 -9.59 -6.95
C VAL A 163 -19.71 -8.24 -6.99
N LYS A 164 -20.32 -7.20 -7.57
CA LYS A 164 -19.76 -5.83 -7.57
C LYS A 164 -19.53 -5.30 -6.16
N LEU A 165 -20.49 -5.49 -5.25
CA LEU A 165 -20.36 -5.09 -3.85
C LEU A 165 -19.24 -5.88 -3.15
N ALA A 166 -19.11 -7.18 -3.43
CA ALA A 166 -18.01 -7.99 -2.92
C ALA A 166 -16.64 -7.52 -3.43
N LEU A 167 -16.53 -7.13 -4.71
CA LEU A 167 -15.29 -6.56 -5.28
C LEU A 167 -14.88 -5.28 -4.56
N ILE A 168 -15.84 -4.38 -4.30
CA ILE A 168 -15.58 -3.13 -3.56
C ILE A 168 -15.16 -3.40 -2.13
N LEU A 169 -15.81 -4.37 -1.46
CA LEU A 169 -15.45 -4.77 -0.11
C LEU A 169 -14.00 -5.26 -0.06
N PHE A 170 -13.62 -6.14 -0.99
CA PHE A 170 -12.26 -6.64 -1.09
C PHE A 170 -11.24 -5.54 -1.42
N LEU A 171 -11.54 -4.71 -2.43
CA LEU A 171 -10.69 -3.59 -2.85
C LEU A 171 -10.40 -2.65 -1.68
N GLU A 172 -11.44 -2.17 -0.99
CA GLU A 172 -11.30 -1.14 0.03
C GLU A 172 -10.69 -1.66 1.34
N MET A 173 -11.07 -2.87 1.76
CA MET A 173 -10.57 -3.45 3.01
C MET A 173 -9.19 -4.09 2.87
N THR A 174 -8.88 -4.69 1.71
CA THR A 174 -7.67 -5.52 1.57
C THR A 174 -6.60 -4.86 0.73
N LEU A 175 -6.94 -4.45 -0.50
CA LEU A 175 -5.94 -3.96 -1.45
C LEU A 175 -5.58 -2.49 -1.19
N VAL A 176 -6.56 -1.61 -1.07
CA VAL A 176 -6.34 -0.21 -0.69
C VAL A 176 -5.83 -0.13 0.75
N GLY A 177 -6.31 -1.04 1.61
CA GLY A 177 -5.80 -1.23 2.96
C GLY A 177 -5.74 0.07 3.75
N LYS A 178 -6.87 0.79 3.81
CA LYS A 178 -7.00 2.07 4.54
C LYS A 178 -7.78 1.88 5.83
N ASP A 179 -7.75 2.90 6.69
CA ASP A 179 -8.56 2.91 7.91
C ASP A 179 -10.05 2.83 7.57
N ASP A 180 -10.77 1.90 8.20
CA ASP A 180 -12.16 1.56 7.89
C ASP A 180 -13.17 2.65 8.28
N ARG A 181 -12.71 3.65 9.04
CA ARG A 181 -13.42 4.91 9.30
C ARG A 181 -13.41 5.83 8.09
N ASN A 182 -12.64 5.55 7.05
CA ASN A 182 -12.70 6.33 5.81
C ASN A 182 -13.88 5.89 4.93
N ALA A 183 -14.35 6.84 4.11
CA ALA A 183 -15.38 6.56 3.11
C ALA A 183 -14.84 5.69 1.96
N ILE A 184 -15.70 4.81 1.44
CA ILE A 184 -15.50 4.17 0.13
C ILE A 184 -15.33 5.29 -0.89
N GLN A 185 -14.34 5.13 -1.76
CA GLN A 185 -14.11 6.10 -2.80
C GLN A 185 -15.21 6.03 -3.84
N TYR A 186 -15.80 7.18 -4.17
CA TYR A 186 -16.90 7.26 -5.11
C TYR A 186 -16.55 6.70 -6.49
N TRP A 187 -15.34 6.99 -6.98
CA TRP A 187 -14.85 6.48 -8.25
C TRP A 187 -14.80 4.94 -8.29
N ALA A 188 -14.60 4.27 -7.15
CA ALA A 188 -14.54 2.81 -7.12
C ALA A 188 -15.93 2.22 -7.40
N LEU A 189 -16.97 2.82 -6.82
CA LEU A 189 -18.37 2.42 -7.02
C LEU A 189 -18.84 2.67 -8.46
N GLN A 190 -18.35 3.73 -9.10
CA GLN A 190 -18.62 3.99 -10.52
C GLN A 190 -17.87 3.01 -11.42
N LEU A 191 -16.59 2.79 -11.14
CA LEU A 191 -15.75 1.93 -11.97
C LEU A 191 -16.23 0.48 -11.95
N VAL A 192 -16.65 -0.05 -10.80
CA VAL A 192 -17.13 -1.44 -10.69
C VAL A 192 -18.47 -1.67 -11.40
N ASP A 193 -19.21 -0.60 -11.71
CA ASP A 193 -20.46 -0.74 -12.45
C ASP A 193 -20.23 -1.20 -13.90
N ASP A 194 -19.07 -0.84 -14.47
CA ASP A 194 -18.53 -1.37 -15.72
C ASP A 194 -17.43 -2.40 -15.40
N LEU A 195 -17.82 -3.68 -15.34
CA LEU A 195 -16.88 -4.76 -14.99
C LEU A 195 -15.78 -4.94 -16.05
N ASP A 196 -16.02 -4.58 -17.31
CA ASP A 196 -15.00 -4.68 -18.34
C ASP A 196 -13.93 -3.60 -18.11
N ALA A 197 -14.33 -2.36 -17.83
CA ALA A 197 -13.41 -1.31 -17.45
C ALA A 197 -12.70 -1.63 -16.12
N PHE A 198 -13.42 -2.13 -15.13
CA PHE A 198 -12.86 -2.53 -13.84
C PHE A 198 -11.81 -3.64 -13.98
N ASN A 199 -12.07 -4.68 -14.78
CA ASN A 199 -11.15 -5.80 -14.97
C ASN A 199 -9.90 -5.41 -15.77
N ASN A 200 -10.03 -4.45 -16.68
CA ASN A 200 -8.91 -3.95 -17.50
C ASN A 200 -8.12 -2.83 -16.81
N PHE A 201 -8.63 -2.25 -15.72
CA PHE A 201 -7.92 -1.20 -14.99
C PHE A 201 -6.59 -1.74 -14.40
N PRO A 202 -5.46 -1.01 -14.50
CA PRO A 202 -4.15 -1.44 -13.99
C PRO A 202 -4.09 -1.36 -12.46
N TRP A 203 -4.83 -2.23 -11.77
CA TRP A 203 -4.89 -2.29 -10.31
C TRP A 203 -3.52 -2.48 -9.67
N GLY A 204 -2.59 -3.16 -10.34
CA GLY A 204 -1.23 -3.32 -9.86
C GLY A 204 -0.56 -1.96 -9.70
N THR A 205 -0.61 -1.08 -10.70
CA THR A 205 0.00 0.25 -10.65
C THR A 205 -0.60 1.09 -9.52
N PHE A 206 -1.93 1.12 -9.42
CA PHE A 206 -2.64 1.91 -8.43
C PHE A 206 -2.38 1.45 -6.99
N ILE A 207 -2.44 0.14 -6.74
CA ILE A 207 -2.23 -0.42 -5.39
C ILE A 207 -0.75 -0.41 -5.01
N ASN A 208 0.15 -0.62 -5.98
CA ASN A 208 1.59 -0.49 -5.79
C ASN A 208 1.94 0.93 -5.31
N GLY A 209 1.49 1.97 -6.01
CA GLY A 209 1.73 3.37 -5.63
C GLY A 209 1.32 3.65 -4.18
N ARG A 210 0.08 3.28 -3.79
CA ARG A 210 -0.39 3.44 -2.40
C ARG A 210 0.46 2.69 -1.37
N THR A 211 0.86 1.46 -1.71
CA THR A 211 1.69 0.64 -0.82
C THR A 211 3.06 1.29 -0.65
N PHE A 212 3.65 1.78 -1.74
CA PHE A 212 4.98 2.36 -1.76
C PHE A 212 5.01 3.72 -1.07
N ASP A 213 4.01 4.58 -1.27
CA ASP A 213 3.83 5.83 -0.53
C ASP A 213 3.75 5.59 0.99
N SER A 214 3.05 4.53 1.40
CA SER A 214 3.00 4.18 2.81
C SER A 214 4.33 3.65 3.34
N LEU A 215 5.04 2.83 2.58
CA LEU A 215 6.32 2.27 3.02
C LEU A 215 7.41 3.35 3.10
N SER A 216 7.46 4.27 2.15
CA SER A 216 8.47 5.34 2.09
C SER A 216 8.35 6.33 3.25
N THR A 217 7.14 6.56 3.75
CA THR A 217 6.85 7.52 4.82
C THR A 217 6.76 6.90 6.21
N CYS A 218 6.60 5.57 6.33
CA CYS A 218 6.24 4.97 7.61
C CYS A 218 7.31 5.05 8.71
N LEU A 219 8.60 5.18 8.37
CA LEU A 219 9.70 5.25 9.32
C LEU A 219 10.32 6.66 9.49
N VAL A 220 9.89 7.65 8.71
CA VAL A 220 10.47 9.00 8.72
C VAL A 220 10.38 9.62 10.12
N GLY A 221 11.54 10.03 10.67
CA GLY A 221 11.69 10.69 11.97
C GLY A 221 11.31 9.82 13.18
N ARG A 222 11.27 8.49 13.03
CA ARG A 222 10.84 7.59 14.12
C ARG A 222 11.97 7.13 15.03
N ASP A 223 13.19 7.10 14.52
CA ASP A 223 14.39 6.87 15.30
C ASP A 223 14.62 8.00 16.31
N ASP A 224 14.43 9.26 15.90
CA ASP A 224 14.49 10.41 16.83
C ASP A 224 13.39 10.36 17.88
N LYS A 225 12.13 10.13 17.46
CA LYS A 225 11.01 9.91 18.40
C LYS A 225 11.25 8.76 19.36
N TYR A 226 11.94 7.71 18.90
CA TYR A 226 12.31 6.59 19.76
C TYR A 226 13.35 7.02 20.80
N LYS A 227 14.39 7.77 20.41
CA LYS A 227 15.40 8.32 21.32
C LYS A 227 14.75 9.22 22.39
N GLU A 228 13.87 10.13 22.00
CA GLU A 228 13.08 10.95 22.95
C GLU A 228 12.26 10.08 23.92
N ARG A 229 11.62 9.02 23.40
CA ARG A 229 10.85 8.08 24.23
C ARG A 229 11.73 7.31 25.21
N LEU A 230 13.01 7.04 24.87
CA LEU A 230 13.95 6.41 25.79
C LEU A 230 14.24 7.30 27.02
N GLU A 231 14.14 8.61 26.89
CA GLU A 231 14.34 9.56 27.98
C GLU A 231 13.06 9.79 28.79
N SER A 232 11.90 9.53 28.19
CA SER A 232 10.61 9.65 28.87
C SER A 232 10.44 8.66 30.04
N PRO A 233 9.62 9.00 31.06
CA PRO A 233 9.27 8.11 32.16
C PRO A 233 8.30 6.98 31.74
N ALA A 234 8.03 6.82 30.44
CA ALA A 234 7.10 5.81 29.96
C ALA A 234 7.59 4.39 30.25
N LYS A 235 6.69 3.57 30.81
CA LYS A 235 6.97 2.15 31.12
C LYS A 235 7.30 1.32 29.88
N TRP A 236 6.71 1.66 28.73
CA TRP A 236 6.89 0.93 27.48
C TRP A 236 7.57 1.82 26.44
N LYS A 237 8.82 1.48 26.13
CA LYS A 237 9.66 2.20 25.18
C LYS A 237 9.59 1.48 23.82
N THR A 238 8.50 1.68 23.09
CA THR A 238 8.33 1.14 21.73
C THR A 238 7.58 2.13 20.86
N GLU A 239 8.02 2.25 19.61
CA GLU A 239 7.31 3.03 18.61
C GLU A 239 6.12 2.28 18.04
N LYS A 240 5.14 3.01 17.51
CA LYS A 240 3.97 2.42 16.86
C LYS A 240 3.67 3.15 15.57
N TYR A 241 3.42 2.38 14.51
CA TYR A 241 3.03 2.95 13.24
C TYR A 241 2.12 2.05 12.43
N ASN A 242 1.46 2.68 11.47
CA ASN A 242 0.54 2.05 10.57
C ASN A 242 1.18 1.92 9.20
N VAL A 243 0.85 0.84 8.49
CA VAL A 243 1.17 0.67 7.08
C VAL A 243 -0.13 0.46 6.31
N TYR A 244 -0.33 1.28 5.30
CA TYR A 244 -1.48 1.29 4.40
C TYR A 244 -1.14 0.61 3.07
N GLY A 245 -2.15 0.40 2.22
CA GLY A 245 -1.99 -0.35 0.98
C GLY A 245 -1.89 -1.86 1.22
N PHE A 246 -1.40 -2.58 0.22
CA PHE A 246 -1.37 -4.02 0.23
C PHE A 246 -0.03 -4.57 0.73
N VAL A 247 0.30 -4.28 2.00
CA VAL A 247 1.58 -4.68 2.64
C VAL A 247 1.81 -6.20 2.68
N THR A 248 0.77 -7.01 2.46
CA THR A 248 0.95 -8.45 2.23
C THR A 248 1.90 -8.73 1.05
N SER A 249 1.87 -7.92 -0.01
CA SER A 249 2.77 -8.04 -1.16
C SER A 249 4.24 -7.94 -0.74
N PHE A 250 4.57 -6.95 0.11
CA PHE A 250 5.89 -6.76 0.68
C PHE A 250 6.32 -7.95 1.54
N GLN A 251 5.43 -8.47 2.38
CA GLN A 251 5.74 -9.66 3.19
C GLN A 251 6.04 -10.89 2.32
N VAL A 252 5.19 -11.17 1.33
CA VAL A 252 5.37 -12.35 0.48
C VAL A 252 6.61 -12.21 -0.41
N TRP A 253 6.88 -11.01 -0.95
CA TRP A 253 8.13 -10.71 -1.64
C TRP A 253 9.33 -11.03 -0.77
N ALA A 254 9.33 -10.53 0.46
CA ALA A 254 10.41 -10.73 1.40
C ALA A 254 10.63 -12.23 1.69
N ILE A 255 9.55 -13.01 1.89
CA ILE A 255 9.62 -14.47 2.07
C ILE A 255 10.23 -15.17 0.84
N GLU A 256 9.84 -14.77 -0.38
CA GLU A 256 10.42 -15.32 -1.63
C GLU A 256 11.89 -14.93 -1.80
N ALA A 257 12.25 -13.69 -1.45
CA ALA A 257 13.61 -13.16 -1.59
C ALA A 257 14.57 -13.74 -0.55
N ILE A 258 14.09 -14.07 0.65
CA ILE A 258 14.89 -14.60 1.76
C ILE A 258 14.20 -15.86 2.31
N PRO A 259 14.38 -17.01 1.62
CA PRO A 259 13.67 -18.26 1.94
C PRO A 259 13.88 -18.76 3.37
N LYS A 260 15.00 -18.37 4.01
CA LYS A 260 15.31 -18.74 5.40
C LYS A 260 14.23 -18.29 6.38
N TRP A 261 13.47 -17.23 6.09
CA TRP A 261 12.35 -16.80 6.92
C TRP A 261 11.21 -17.80 7.03
N ALA A 262 10.81 -18.40 5.91
CA ALA A 262 9.77 -19.43 5.93
C ALA A 262 10.19 -20.63 6.78
N MET A 263 11.49 -20.92 6.84
CA MET A 263 12.04 -22.02 7.66
C MET A 263 11.93 -21.77 9.18
N LEU A 264 11.55 -20.58 9.63
CA LEU A 264 11.29 -20.28 11.04
C LEU A 264 9.91 -20.75 11.51
N GLY A 265 9.09 -21.34 10.64
CA GLY A 265 7.79 -21.91 11.00
C GLY A 265 6.64 -20.91 11.09
N HIS A 266 6.85 -19.64 10.71
CA HIS A 266 5.80 -18.62 10.67
C HIS A 266 5.15 -18.46 9.29
N ALA A 267 5.79 -18.97 8.25
CA ALA A 267 5.27 -19.05 6.90
C ALA A 267 5.60 -20.43 6.31
N SER A 268 4.69 -20.96 5.49
CA SER A 268 4.88 -22.25 4.82
C SER A 268 4.47 -22.14 3.36
N ARG A 269 5.26 -22.78 2.48
CA ARG A 269 4.89 -22.91 1.07
C ARG A 269 3.85 -24.03 0.96
N VAL A 270 2.65 -23.70 0.49
CA VAL A 270 1.49 -24.60 0.41
C VAL A 270 1.14 -25.02 -1.02
N ASN A 271 1.56 -24.23 -2.02
CA ASN A 271 1.35 -24.50 -3.44
C ASN A 271 2.59 -24.13 -4.25
N ASN A 272 2.55 -24.40 -5.55
CA ASN A 272 3.54 -23.96 -6.53
C ASN A 272 2.87 -23.53 -7.85
N VAL A 273 2.08 -22.46 -7.77
CA VAL A 273 1.29 -21.88 -8.86
C VAL A 273 1.55 -20.37 -8.97
N THR A 274 1.04 -19.75 -10.03
CA THR A 274 1.09 -18.30 -10.23
C THR A 274 -0.29 -17.66 -9.96
N PRO A 275 -0.36 -16.45 -9.37
CA PRO A 275 0.74 -15.63 -8.86
C PRO A 275 1.29 -16.11 -7.51
N ARG A 276 2.48 -15.62 -7.12
CA ARG A 276 3.25 -16.21 -6.01
C ARG A 276 2.56 -16.13 -4.65
N ILE A 277 1.65 -15.16 -4.44
CA ILE A 277 0.86 -15.04 -3.20
C ILE A 277 0.04 -16.31 -2.88
N LEU A 278 -0.37 -17.07 -3.90
CA LEU A 278 -1.12 -18.32 -3.74
C LEU A 278 -0.29 -19.45 -3.12
N ASN A 279 1.04 -19.29 -3.11
CA ASN A 279 1.96 -20.32 -2.65
C ASN A 279 2.23 -20.25 -1.16
N TRP A 280 1.78 -19.22 -0.46
CA TRP A 280 2.18 -18.97 0.92
C TRP A 280 1.00 -18.96 1.88
N LYS A 281 1.21 -19.61 3.02
CA LYS A 281 0.38 -19.48 4.21
C LYS A 281 1.22 -18.88 5.32
N CYS A 282 0.78 -17.77 5.91
CA CYS A 282 1.45 -17.07 7.01
C CYS A 282 0.56 -17.13 8.26
N THR A 283 1.05 -17.75 9.33
CA THR A 283 0.25 -18.01 10.54
C THR A 283 0.79 -17.35 11.81
N GLY A 284 1.97 -16.74 11.74
CA GLY A 284 2.62 -16.20 12.93
C GLY A 284 3.55 -15.04 12.64
N THR A 285 4.20 -14.57 13.70
CA THR A 285 5.19 -13.50 13.64
C THR A 285 6.41 -13.92 14.46
N PRO A 286 7.61 -13.97 13.86
CA PRO A 286 8.82 -14.20 14.61
C PRO A 286 9.09 -13.03 15.54
N SER A 287 9.71 -13.31 16.69
CA SER A 287 10.31 -12.29 17.53
C SER A 287 11.56 -11.68 16.86
N TYR A 288 11.97 -10.50 17.33
CA TYR A 288 13.25 -9.93 16.90
C TYR A 288 14.42 -10.87 17.17
N VAL A 289 14.42 -11.54 18.33
CA VAL A 289 15.49 -12.47 18.72
C VAL A 289 15.61 -13.60 17.68
N GLU A 290 14.48 -14.21 17.30
CA GLU A 290 14.47 -15.24 16.26
C GLU A 290 14.97 -14.73 14.91
N LEU A 291 14.53 -13.54 14.50
CA LEU A 291 14.98 -12.91 13.25
C LEU A 291 16.49 -12.62 13.28
N TYR A 292 16.98 -12.06 14.37
CA TYR A 292 18.40 -11.74 14.53
C TYR A 292 19.24 -13.02 14.53
N ASP A 293 18.86 -14.00 15.34
CA ASP A 293 19.62 -15.22 15.57
C ASP A 293 19.61 -16.21 14.42
N ASN A 294 18.69 -16.08 13.49
CA ASN A 294 18.59 -16.99 12.34
C ASN A 294 18.92 -16.32 11.00
N ILE A 295 18.86 -14.99 10.94
CA ILE A 295 18.90 -14.27 9.66
C ILE A 295 19.84 -13.08 9.78
N PHE A 296 19.51 -12.08 10.59
CA PHE A 296 20.22 -10.80 10.47
C PHE A 296 21.66 -10.80 10.98
N LYS A 297 22.06 -11.74 11.85
CA LYS A 297 23.47 -11.88 12.25
C LYS A 297 24.33 -12.61 11.22
N TYR A 298 23.72 -13.33 10.26
CA TYR A 298 24.47 -14.10 9.27
C TYR A 298 24.77 -13.27 8.04
N LYS A 299 26.01 -13.39 7.57
CA LYS A 299 26.53 -12.69 6.40
C LYS A 299 26.43 -13.48 5.09
N ASN A 300 26.13 -14.78 5.16
CA ASN A 300 26.05 -15.67 4.00
C ASN A 300 24.68 -16.36 3.99
N LEU A 301 23.65 -15.60 3.64
CA LEU A 301 22.30 -16.12 3.48
C LEU A 301 22.06 -16.45 2.00
N THR A 302 21.29 -17.50 1.73
CA THR A 302 20.73 -17.70 0.39
C THR A 302 19.66 -16.65 0.17
N ILE A 303 19.94 -15.68 -0.69
CA ILE A 303 19.09 -14.52 -0.96
C ILE A 303 18.95 -14.34 -2.47
N SER A 304 17.73 -14.01 -2.91
CA SER A 304 17.45 -13.58 -4.27
C SER A 304 17.47 -12.06 -4.33
N LYS A 305 18.47 -11.47 -5.01
CA LYS A 305 18.58 -10.01 -5.19
C LYS A 305 17.35 -9.42 -5.89
N PHE A 306 16.86 -10.18 -6.88
CA PHE A 306 15.70 -9.87 -7.70
C PHE A 306 14.83 -11.13 -7.78
N LEU A 307 13.51 -10.96 -7.81
CA LEU A 307 12.64 -12.08 -8.14
C LEU A 307 12.64 -12.26 -9.66
N VAL A 308 13.23 -13.37 -10.12
CA VAL A 308 13.25 -13.72 -11.54
C VAL A 308 11.92 -14.37 -11.92
N PRO A 309 11.17 -13.86 -12.92
CA PRO A 309 9.94 -14.49 -13.38
C PRO A 309 10.21 -15.87 -14.00
N SER A 310 9.29 -16.81 -13.83
CA SER A 310 9.32 -18.07 -14.57
C SER A 310 8.79 -17.90 -16.00
N ASP A 311 9.10 -18.86 -16.88
CA ASP A 311 8.54 -18.92 -18.24
C ASP A 311 7.01 -18.93 -18.24
N GLU A 312 6.37 -19.45 -17.19
CA GLU A 312 4.91 -19.37 -17.05
C GLU A 312 4.48 -17.94 -16.68
N GLU A 313 5.15 -17.31 -15.72
CA GLU A 313 4.79 -15.95 -15.25
C GLU A 313 4.89 -14.91 -16.36
N VAL A 314 5.87 -15.03 -17.26
CA VAL A 314 6.03 -14.09 -18.38
C VAL A 314 4.90 -14.16 -19.40
N THR A 315 4.10 -15.23 -19.40
CA THR A 315 2.92 -15.39 -20.27
C THR A 315 1.63 -14.83 -19.65
N LYS A 316 1.64 -14.45 -18.38
CA LYS A 316 0.44 -14.00 -17.67
C LYS A 316 0.10 -12.55 -18.00
N LEU A 317 -1.20 -12.25 -18.01
CA LEU A 317 -1.71 -10.92 -18.33
C LEU A 317 -1.09 -9.81 -17.46
N TYR A 318 -0.88 -10.10 -16.17
CA TYR A 318 -0.31 -9.12 -15.25
C TYR A 318 1.12 -8.69 -15.63
N TRP A 319 1.84 -9.54 -16.36
CA TRP A 319 3.20 -9.30 -16.82
C TRP A 319 3.27 -8.46 -18.11
N ALA A 320 2.17 -8.38 -18.87
CA ALA A 320 2.16 -7.79 -20.20
C ALA A 320 2.51 -6.30 -20.23
N GLY A 321 2.25 -5.56 -19.14
CA GLY A 321 2.57 -4.13 -19.01
C GLY A 321 3.89 -3.81 -18.33
N ILE A 322 4.73 -4.81 -18.03
CA ILE A 322 6.08 -4.58 -17.48
C ILE A 322 7.01 -4.19 -18.64
N ASP A 323 7.48 -2.95 -18.65
CA ASP A 323 8.51 -2.51 -19.59
C ASP A 323 9.85 -3.20 -19.28
N GLN A 324 10.53 -3.66 -20.33
CA GLN A 324 11.83 -4.33 -20.26
C GLN A 324 12.96 -3.46 -19.69
N SER A 325 12.76 -2.14 -19.62
CA SER A 325 13.64 -1.23 -18.87
C SER A 325 13.63 -1.45 -17.35
N HIS A 326 12.59 -2.08 -16.78
CA HIS A 326 12.47 -2.33 -15.33
C HIS A 326 13.23 -3.58 -14.85
N PHE A 327 13.93 -4.26 -15.76
CA PHE A 327 14.73 -5.44 -15.46
C PHE A 327 16.04 -5.03 -14.75
N PRO A 328 16.58 -5.91 -13.90
CA PRO A 328 17.63 -5.52 -12.97
C PRO A 328 18.92 -5.07 -13.67
N ILE A 329 19.32 -3.83 -13.37
CA ILE A 329 20.69 -3.34 -13.50
C ILE A 329 21.39 -3.61 -12.16
N ASP A 330 22.65 -4.04 -12.17
CA ASP A 330 23.42 -4.22 -10.92
C ASP A 330 23.67 -2.84 -10.28
N PRO A 331 23.07 -2.53 -9.12
CA PRO A 331 23.06 -1.19 -8.55
C PRO A 331 24.36 -0.85 -7.80
N MET A 332 24.85 0.40 -7.92
CA MET A 332 25.91 0.92 -7.05
C MET A 332 25.34 1.55 -5.77
N ILE A 333 25.98 1.36 -4.62
CA ILE A 333 25.45 1.78 -3.30
C ILE A 333 26.12 3.10 -2.86
N VAL A 334 25.37 4.03 -2.25
CA VAL A 334 25.78 5.42 -1.94
C VAL A 334 26.25 5.60 -0.49
N SER A 335 27.17 6.52 -0.18
CA SER A 335 27.46 7.00 1.19
C SER A 335 26.68 8.29 1.53
N PRO A 336 26.26 8.55 2.79
CA PRO A 336 25.37 9.66 3.15
C PRO A 336 26.00 11.03 2.88
N GLU A 337 27.34 11.10 2.86
CA GLU A 337 28.11 12.33 2.64
C GLU A 337 28.02 12.84 1.18
N GLU A 338 27.32 12.12 0.32
CA GLU A 338 27.30 12.33 -1.13
C GLU A 338 25.88 12.65 -1.67
N CYS A 339 24.91 12.91 -0.78
CA CYS A 339 23.63 13.56 -1.09
C CYS A 339 23.71 15.04 -0.73
N ASP A 340 24.29 15.85 -1.62
CA ASP A 340 24.13 17.31 -1.58
C ASP A 340 22.74 17.65 -2.14
N CYS A 341 21.70 17.41 -1.34
CA CYS A 341 20.50 18.20 -1.48
C CYS A 341 20.78 19.52 -0.76
N GLY A 342 21.12 20.55 -1.53
CA GLY A 342 21.05 21.92 -1.05
C GLY A 342 19.65 22.14 -0.48
N VAL A 343 19.56 22.12 0.85
CA VAL A 343 18.43 22.64 1.58
C VAL A 343 18.74 24.13 1.67
N ASP A 344 18.00 24.93 0.90
CA ASP A 344 17.84 26.33 1.25
C ASP A 344 17.13 26.33 2.62
N ASP A 345 17.91 26.65 3.66
CA ASP A 345 17.42 26.97 4.98
C ASP A 345 16.41 28.10 4.88
N ASP A 346 15.19 27.88 5.35
CA ASP A 346 14.41 28.95 5.96
C ASP A 346 13.67 28.37 7.17
N ASP A 347 14.20 28.78 8.33
CA ASP A 347 13.79 28.45 9.69
C ASP A 347 12.29 28.71 9.92
N TYR A 348 11.63 27.73 10.53
CA TYR A 348 10.41 27.95 11.29
C TYR A 348 10.66 27.49 12.72
N GLU A 349 10.86 28.44 13.64
CA GLU A 349 10.39 28.26 15.01
C GLU A 349 9.91 29.58 15.64
N ASP A 350 8.67 29.48 16.12
CA ASP A 350 8.06 30.02 17.32
C ASP A 350 7.56 31.48 17.47
N ASP A 351 6.26 31.48 17.77
CA ASP A 351 5.36 32.51 18.28
C ASP A 351 5.96 33.49 19.31
N VAL A 352 5.72 34.80 19.10
CA VAL A 352 5.43 35.74 20.21
C VAL A 352 4.41 36.80 19.77
N HIS A 353 3.41 36.99 20.62
CA HIS A 353 2.41 38.06 20.65
C HIS A 353 2.98 39.49 20.50
N GLU A 354 2.27 40.37 19.79
CA GLU A 354 1.62 41.60 20.30
C GLU A 354 1.11 42.48 19.13
N ASP A 355 -0.20 42.69 19.11
CA ASP A 355 -0.90 43.98 18.95
C ASP A 355 -0.55 45.02 17.85
N ILE A 356 -1.64 45.47 17.20
CA ILE A 356 -1.95 46.81 16.64
C ILE A 356 -1.88 47.00 15.09
N ASP A 357 -3.09 47.16 14.54
CA ASP A 357 -3.57 48.01 13.44
C ASP A 357 -3.00 47.88 12.01
N ASN A 358 -3.79 47.32 11.09
CA ASN A 358 -4.60 48.11 10.15
C ASN A 358 -5.38 47.20 9.18
N VAL A 359 -6.65 46.99 9.50
CA VAL A 359 -7.67 46.34 8.67
C VAL A 359 -8.39 47.44 7.90
N GLU A 360 -8.08 47.66 6.63
CA GLU A 360 -8.97 48.48 5.77
C GLU A 360 -8.80 48.31 4.24
N GLY A 361 -8.00 47.36 3.76
CA GLY A 361 -7.75 47.19 2.31
C GLY A 361 -8.55 46.08 1.60
N ASP A 362 -9.00 45.04 2.33
CA ASP A 362 -9.50 43.81 1.70
C ASP A 362 -11.02 43.58 1.89
N ALA A 363 -11.65 44.32 2.80
CA ALA A 363 -13.10 44.24 3.02
C ALA A 363 -13.90 44.96 1.92
N GLU A 364 -13.42 46.10 1.39
CA GLU A 364 -14.09 46.81 0.30
C GLU A 364 -14.07 46.01 -1.01
N LYS A 365 -12.97 45.30 -1.33
CA LYS A 365 -12.89 44.42 -2.51
C LYS A 365 -13.86 43.24 -2.42
N LYS A 366 -14.02 42.64 -1.23
CA LYS A 366 -14.99 41.55 -1.00
C LYS A 366 -16.44 42.06 -1.04
N MET A 367 -16.73 43.27 -0.56
CA MET A 367 -18.08 43.86 -0.63
C MET A 367 -18.48 44.28 -2.05
N MET A 368 -17.53 44.70 -2.89
CA MET A 368 -17.79 45.08 -4.29
C MET A 368 -18.13 43.85 -5.16
N MET A 369 -17.48 42.70 -4.93
CA MET A 369 -17.82 41.44 -5.60
C MET A 369 -19.22 40.93 -5.22
N VAL A 370 -19.60 41.02 -3.95
CA VAL A 370 -20.93 40.56 -3.48
C VAL A 370 -22.07 41.43 -4.06
N ARG A 371 -21.86 42.74 -4.22
CA ARG A 371 -22.84 43.64 -4.87
C ARG A 371 -22.96 43.42 -6.40
N MET A 372 -21.89 42.98 -7.06
CA MET A 372 -21.92 42.62 -8.48
C MET A 372 -22.72 41.34 -8.73
N ILE A 373 -22.60 40.34 -7.84
CA ILE A 373 -23.34 39.07 -7.94
C ILE A 373 -24.84 39.28 -7.70
N TYR A 374 -25.23 40.15 -6.76
CA TYR A 374 -26.64 40.46 -6.48
C TYR A 374 -27.33 41.23 -7.62
N ASN A 375 -26.61 42.08 -8.36
CA ASN A 375 -27.18 42.83 -9.50
C ASN A 375 -27.28 41.99 -10.79
N ILE A 376 -26.49 40.93 -10.93
CA ILE A 376 -26.62 39.99 -12.07
C ILE A 376 -27.81 39.05 -11.87
N GLN A 377 -28.15 38.68 -10.63
CA GLN A 377 -29.34 37.85 -10.36
C GLN A 377 -30.67 38.59 -10.53
N MET A 378 -30.70 39.93 -10.43
CA MET A 378 -31.91 40.74 -10.67
C MET A 378 -32.17 41.08 -12.15
N LEU A 379 -31.23 40.80 -13.06
CA LEU A 379 -31.38 41.05 -14.50
C LEU A 379 -31.77 39.80 -15.32
N VAL A 380 -31.93 38.64 -14.67
CA VAL A 380 -32.39 37.38 -15.30
C VAL A 380 -33.79 36.97 -14.84
N MET A 381 -34.48 37.82 -14.06
CA MET A 381 -35.89 37.66 -13.68
C MET A 381 -36.77 38.81 -14.19
N ILE A 382 -36.66 39.11 -15.49
CA ILE A 382 -37.70 39.80 -16.27
C ILE A 382 -38.04 38.93 -17.48
#